data_AF-A0A820GPM7-F1
#
_entry.id   AF-A0A820GPM7-F1
#
_cell.length_a   1.000
_cell.length_b   1.000
_cell.length_c   1.000
_cell.angle_alpha   90.00
_cell.angle_beta   90.00
_cell.angle_gamma   90.00
#
_symmetry.space_group_name_H-M   'P 1'
#
loop_
_entity.id
_entity.type
_entity.pdbx_description
1 polymer ?
#
loop_
_entity_poly.entity_id
_entity_poly.type
_entity_poly.pdbx_seq_one_letter_code
_entity_poly.pdbx_strand_id
1 'polypeptide(L)' 'MLVSKCKHFDAVDNLGNNILHYACIFNNEPIVESLLKRNTSSSFVEAVNKENRTPLDIARKNQMSPSIIDILFSLSGR' A
#
# COMPACT_ATOMS: atom_id res chain seq x y z
N MET A 1 -31.38 -1.91 5.76
CA MET A 1 -30.12 -2.67 5.50
C MET A 1 -29.25 -1.86 4.55
N LEU A 2 -28.20 -1.21 5.05
CA LEU A 2 -27.16 -0.57 4.23
C LEU A 2 -25.81 -0.80 4.92
N VAL A 3 -25.45 -2.07 5.10
CA VAL A 3 -24.05 -2.47 5.36
C VAL A 3 -23.44 -2.79 4.01
N SER A 4 -23.40 -1.79 3.14
CA SER A 4 -22.90 -1.92 1.77
C SER A 4 -21.64 -1.08 1.62
N LYS A 5 -20.48 -1.73 1.85
CA LYS A 5 -19.17 -1.38 1.29
C LYS A 5 -18.63 0.04 1.58
N CYS A 6 -18.25 0.35 2.82
CA CYS A 6 -17.18 1.34 3.05
C CYS A 6 -15.81 0.66 2.92
N LYS A 7 -15.46 0.24 1.71
CA LYS A 7 -14.18 -0.44 1.38
C LYS A 7 -13.16 0.52 0.75
N HIS A 8 -13.21 1.82 1.06
CA HIS A 8 -12.31 2.83 0.49
C HIS A 8 -10.93 2.79 1.16
N PHE A 9 -10.15 1.74 0.93
CA PHE A 9 -8.71 1.77 1.21
C PHE A 9 -7.95 2.67 0.21
N ASP A 10 -8.56 2.95 -0.94
CA ASP A 10 -8.03 3.90 -1.94
C ASP A 10 -8.11 5.38 -1.48
N ALA A 11 -8.56 5.65 -0.25
CA ALA A 11 -8.50 6.99 0.29
C ALA A 11 -7.04 7.44 0.41
N VAL A 12 -6.74 8.60 -0.16
CA VAL A 12 -5.44 9.26 -0.09
C VAL A 12 -5.54 10.53 0.74
N ASP A 13 -4.45 10.89 1.39
CA ASP A 13 -4.33 12.15 2.11
C ASP A 13 -4.04 13.33 1.14
N ASN A 14 -3.81 14.52 1.71
CA ASN A 14 -3.44 15.71 0.95
C ASN A 14 -2.09 15.58 0.21
N LEU A 15 -1.27 14.58 0.55
CA LEU A 15 0.00 14.27 -0.10
C LEU A 15 -0.14 13.17 -1.15
N GLY A 16 -1.33 12.62 -1.36
CA GLY A 16 -1.54 11.48 -2.25
C GLY A 16 -1.11 10.13 -1.64
N ASN A 17 -0.73 10.10 -0.37
CA ASN A 17 -0.38 8.88 0.33
C ASN A 17 -1.66 8.16 0.78
N ASN A 18 -1.77 6.90 0.41
CA ASN A 18 -2.75 5.99 1.00
C ASN A 18 -2.19 5.33 2.28
N ILE A 19 -3.00 4.52 2.95
CA ILE A 19 -2.58 3.83 4.18
C ILE A 19 -1.39 2.86 3.97
N LEU A 20 -1.21 2.34 2.74
CA LEU A 20 -0.08 1.45 2.41
C LEU A 20 1.24 2.21 2.31
N HIS A 21 1.22 3.45 1.79
CA HIS A 21 2.39 4.34 1.83
C HIS A 21 2.85 4.53 3.26
N TYR A 22 1.93 4.86 4.18
CA TYR A 22 2.27 5.03 5.59
C TYR A 22 2.80 3.75 6.24
N ALA A 23 2.18 2.61 5.97
CA ALA A 23 2.66 1.33 6.49
C ALA A 23 4.12 1.05 6.06
N CYS A 24 4.49 1.42 4.82
CA CYS A 24 5.86 1.33 4.33
C CYS A 24 6.77 2.42 4.91
N ILE A 25 6.29 3.65 5.08
CA ILE A 25 7.03 4.77 5.72
C ILE A 25 7.46 4.39 7.13
N PHE A 26 6.54 3.78 7.90
CA PHE A 26 6.80 3.37 9.28
C PHE A 26 7.48 1.99 9.40
N ASN A 27 7.83 1.36 8.28
CA ASN A 27 8.42 0.01 8.23
C ASN A 27 7.63 -1.02 9.07
N ASN A 28 6.29 -0.96 9.01
CA ASN A 28 5.42 -1.79 9.83
C ASN A 28 4.90 -2.98 9.02
N GLU A 29 5.73 -4.01 8.90
CA GLU A 29 5.45 -5.22 8.11
C GLU A 29 4.14 -5.92 8.51
N PRO A 30 3.81 -6.11 9.80
CA PRO A 30 2.53 -6.73 10.19
C PRO A 30 1.31 -5.96 9.70
N ILE A 31 1.38 -4.63 9.67
CA ILE A 31 0.31 -3.78 9.13
C ILE A 31 0.24 -3.94 7.62
N VAL A 32 1.39 -3.94 6.92
CA VAL A 32 1.43 -4.14 5.46
C VAL A 32 0.77 -5.48 5.11
N GLU A 33 1.14 -6.58 5.76
CA GLU A 33 0.50 -7.88 5.51
C GLU A 33 -1.01 -7.85 5.78
N SER A 34 -1.43 -7.26 6.89
CA SER A 34 -2.84 -7.20 7.28
C SER A 34 -3.66 -6.38 6.27
N LEU A 35 -3.09 -5.30 5.74
CA LEU A 35 -3.71 -4.47 4.70
C LEU A 35 -3.80 -5.24 3.39
N LEU A 36 -2.73 -5.91 2.95
CA LEU A 36 -2.70 -6.68 1.73
C LEU A 36 -3.65 -7.89 1.78
N LYS A 37 -3.77 -8.57 2.93
CA LYS A 37 -4.77 -9.63 3.14
C LYS A 37 -6.22 -9.14 3.00
N ARG A 38 -6.47 -7.86 3.32
CA ARG A 38 -7.82 -7.25 3.26
C ARG A 38 -8.11 -6.59 1.91
N ASN A 39 -7.07 -6.10 1.22
CA ASN A 39 -7.19 -5.44 -0.06
C ASN A 39 -5.93 -5.58 -0.92
N THR A 40 -6.09 -6.25 -2.06
CA THR A 40 -5.06 -6.45 -3.10
C THR A 40 -5.41 -5.73 -4.40
N SER A 41 -6.31 -4.75 -4.37
CA SER A 41 -6.67 -3.98 -5.57
C SER A 41 -5.43 -3.31 -6.16
N SER A 42 -5.23 -3.45 -7.48
CA SER A 42 -4.10 -2.85 -8.19
C SER A 42 -4.04 -1.33 -7.99
N SER A 43 -5.19 -0.64 -7.97
CA SER A 43 -5.27 0.80 -7.65
C SER A 43 -4.69 1.17 -6.29
N PHE A 44 -4.73 0.26 -5.32
CA PHE A 44 -4.29 0.48 -3.95
C PHE A 44 -2.79 0.23 -3.78
N VAL A 45 -2.26 -0.81 -4.43
CA VAL A 45 -0.82 -1.15 -4.38
C VAL A 45 0.03 -0.34 -5.35
N GLU A 46 -0.55 0.12 -6.46
CA GLU A 46 0.12 0.96 -7.47
C GLU A 46 -0.22 2.45 -7.34
N ALA A 47 -0.97 2.85 -6.31
CA ALA A 47 -1.25 4.26 -6.06
C ALA A 47 0.05 5.05 -5.98
N VAL A 48 0.14 6.16 -6.69
CA VAL A 48 1.28 7.08 -6.61
C VAL A 48 0.91 8.29 -5.76
N ASN A 49 1.82 8.68 -4.87
CA ASN A 49 1.68 9.93 -4.12
C ASN A 49 2.12 11.15 -4.94
N LYS A 50 2.07 12.35 -4.36
CA LYS A 50 2.52 13.60 -5.02
C LYS A 50 4.01 13.63 -5.36
N GLU A 51 4.82 12.75 -4.78
CA GLU A 51 6.23 12.56 -5.17
C GLU A 51 6.40 11.55 -6.31
N ASN A 52 5.31 11.07 -6.92
CA ASN A 52 5.29 9.97 -7.90
C ASN A 52 5.89 8.67 -7.35
N ARG A 53 5.79 8.44 -6.04
CA ARG A 53 6.24 7.19 -5.39
C ARG A 53 5.05 6.29 -5.13
N THR A 54 5.23 5.01 -5.40
CA THR A 54 4.32 3.94 -4.96
C THR A 54 4.67 3.46 -3.55
N PRO A 55 3.78 2.74 -2.86
CA PRO A 55 4.11 2.04 -1.62
C PRO A 55 5.34 1.13 -1.77
N LEU A 56 5.48 0.48 -2.92
CA LEU A 56 6.63 -0.37 -3.24
C LEU A 56 7.94 0.44 -3.33
N ASP A 57 7.92 1.63 -3.94
CA ASP A 57 9.09 2.52 -4.00
C ASP A 57 9.53 2.96 -2.60
N ILE A 58 8.56 3.26 -1.72
CA ILE A 58 8.83 3.58 -0.32
C ILE A 58 9.41 2.36 0.40
N ALA A 59 8.83 1.16 0.23
CA ALA A 59 9.31 -0.05 0.87
C ALA A 59 10.77 -0.37 0.48
N ARG A 60 11.12 -0.20 -0.81
CA ARG A 60 12.50 -0.33 -1.30
C ARG A 60 13.42 0.73 -0.71
N LYS A 61 13.00 2.00 -0.71
CA LYS A 61 13.78 3.11 -0.15
C LYS A 61 14.07 2.92 1.34
N ASN A 62 13.10 2.39 2.08
CA ASN A 62 13.21 2.12 3.51
C ASN A 62 13.89 0.79 3.84
N GLN A 63 14.31 0.01 2.83
CA GLN A 63 14.96 -1.29 3.01
C GLN A 63 14.12 -2.24 3.90
N MET A 64 12.80 -2.27 3.67
CA MET A 64 11.91 -3.22 4.33
C MET A 64 12.31 -4.67 4.01
N SER A 65 11.75 -5.64 4.75
CA SER A 65 12.05 -7.05 4.50
C SER A 65 11.80 -7.43 3.03
N PRO A 66 12.68 -8.27 2.45
CA PRO A 66 12.52 -8.76 1.07
C PRO A 66 11.13 -9.39 0.85
N SER A 67 10.58 -10.06 1.86
CA SER A 67 9.25 -10.65 1.81
C SER A 67 8.16 -9.63 1.50
N ILE A 68 8.17 -8.46 2.13
CA ILE A 68 7.19 -7.41 1.87
C ILE A 68 7.39 -6.81 0.47
N ILE A 69 8.63 -6.58 0.06
CA ILE A 69 8.96 -6.07 -1.27
C ILE A 69 8.49 -7.03 -2.35
N ASP A 70 8.70 -8.33 -2.16
CA ASP A 70 8.28 -9.38 -3.10
C ASP A 70 6.75 -9.47 -3.19
N ILE A 71 6.03 -9.39 -2.08
CA ILE A 71 4.56 -9.39 -2.09
C ILE A 71 4.04 -8.17 -2.84
N LEU A 72 4.53 -6.97 -2.51
CA LEU A 72 4.12 -5.73 -3.18
C LEU A 72 4.46 -5.76 -4.68
N PHE A 73 5.63 -6.30 -5.05
CA PHE A 73 6.05 -6.47 -6.43
C PHE A 73 5.19 -7.48 -7.19
N SER A 74 4.87 -8.62 -6.56
CA SER A 74 3.98 -9.63 -7.14
C SER A 74 2.56 -9.11 -7.36
N LEU A 75 2.12 -8.12 -6.59
CA LEU A 75 0.80 -7.50 -6.71
C LEU A 75 0.79 -6.31 -7.69
N SER A 76 1.93 -5.67 -7.95
CA SER A 76 2.08 -4.54 -8.87
C SER A 76 2.32 -4.96 -10.33
N GLY A 77 1.85 -6.14 -10.75
CA GLY A 77 2.26 -6.83 -11.98
C GLY A 77 2.41 -5.95 -13.23
N ARG A 78 3.66 -5.70 -13.61
CA ARG A 78 4.15 -5.40 -14.95
C ARG A 78 5.29 -6.35 -15.29
#